data_AF-A0A150Q1S3-F1
#
_entry.id   AF-A0A150Q1S3-F1
#
_cell.length_a   1.000
_cell.length_b   1.000
_cell.length_c   1.000
_cell.angle_alpha   90.00
_cell.angle_beta   90.00
_cell.angle_gamma   90.00
#
_symmetry.space_group_name_H-M   'P 1'
#
loop_
_entity.id
_entity.type
_entity.pdbx_description
1 polymer ?
#
loop_
_entity_poly.entity_id
_entity_poly.type
_entity_poly.pdbx_seq_one_letter_code
_entity_poly.pdbx_strand_id
1 'polypeptide(L)'
;MVLASVLLATACGRGDVAPASSTTGAVSGTENRARPSAAATQATSVSPAPSAPSTTTPDAAAGAGSPGAAREAPDDPRIEEIRKKYAEIQADKGLKTSELRMACPADEGRAEIRLHQKNNAVSKAELKDIAAGDAGSTYQFYYDNGQLIFALNDAMPFGDVTATRLLQRRYYYHQGSPILCTRKSVEGPGDQVESLLHKAPNEPHDCSFAPKVQRLASVVLKGAAATDELKKLLCPQPPR
;
A
#
# COMPACT_ATOMS: atom_id res chain seq x y z
N MET A 1 -44.81 -23.05 37.64
CA MET A 1 -45.37 -23.98 36.62
C MET A 1 -45.03 -23.37 35.28
N VAL A 2 -44.18 -23.92 34.41
CA VAL A 2 -43.89 -25.31 34.04
C VAL A 2 -42.37 -25.49 33.85
N LEU A 3 -41.85 -26.62 34.33
CA LEU A 3 -40.50 -27.14 34.07
C LEU A 3 -40.44 -27.76 32.67
N ALA A 4 -39.29 -27.67 32.00
CA ALA A 4 -38.75 -28.81 31.25
C ALA A 4 -37.23 -28.64 31.06
N SER A 5 -36.50 -29.58 31.62
CA SER A 5 -35.06 -29.80 31.55
C SER A 5 -34.68 -30.62 30.30
N VAL A 6 -33.40 -31.03 30.25
CA VAL A 6 -32.82 -32.22 29.55
C VAL A 6 -32.13 -31.86 28.19
N LEU A 7 -30.88 -32.20 27.83
CA LEU A 7 -29.89 -33.25 28.21
C LEU A 7 -28.43 -32.83 27.87
N LEU A 8 -27.45 -33.38 28.59
CA LEU A 8 -26.01 -33.42 28.30
C LEU A 8 -25.64 -34.40 27.17
N ALA A 9 -24.51 -34.18 26.50
CA ALA A 9 -23.64 -35.26 26.00
C ALA A 9 -22.15 -34.83 26.01
N THR A 10 -21.34 -35.66 26.68
CA THR A 10 -19.86 -35.72 26.68
C THR A 10 -19.36 -36.66 25.59
N ALA A 11 -18.21 -36.37 24.97
CA ALA A 11 -17.29 -37.41 24.48
C ALA A 11 -15.87 -36.87 24.24
N CYS A 12 -14.90 -37.58 24.82
CA CYS A 12 -13.45 -37.47 24.62
C CYS A 12 -13.01 -38.08 23.27
N GLY A 13 -11.83 -37.71 22.77
CA GLY A 13 -11.16 -38.46 21.70
C GLY A 13 -9.78 -37.93 21.32
N ARG A 14 -8.73 -38.55 21.90
CA ARG A 14 -7.31 -38.51 21.48
C ARG A 14 -7.12 -39.18 20.12
N GLY A 15 -6.08 -38.78 19.38
CA GLY A 15 -5.51 -39.62 18.32
C GLY A 15 -4.50 -38.90 17.44
N ASP A 16 -3.21 -39.15 17.70
CA ASP A 16 -2.06 -38.91 16.84
C ASP A 16 -2.26 -39.41 15.40
N VAL A 17 -1.51 -38.83 14.45
CA VAL A 17 -0.58 -39.53 13.54
C VAL A 17 0.01 -38.49 12.57
N ALA A 18 1.31 -38.23 12.73
CA ALA A 18 2.17 -37.79 11.64
C ALA A 18 2.63 -39.02 10.85
N PRO A 19 2.95 -38.86 9.56
CA PRO A 19 4.06 -39.58 8.98
C PRO A 19 5.15 -38.62 8.49
N ALA A 20 6.37 -39.02 8.82
CA ALA A 20 7.62 -38.45 8.37
C ALA A 20 8.06 -39.04 7.01
N SER A 21 8.95 -38.28 6.36
CA SER A 21 10.02 -38.77 5.47
C SER A 21 9.55 -39.34 4.11
N SER A 22 10.26 -39.31 2.99
CA SER A 22 11.69 -39.11 2.69
C SER A 22 11.79 -38.74 1.20
N THR A 23 12.83 -38.01 0.79
CA THR A 23 13.49 -38.25 -0.51
C THR A 23 14.92 -37.72 -0.46
N THR A 24 15.84 -38.63 -0.13
CA THR A 24 17.15 -38.83 -0.79
C THR A 24 16.98 -38.72 -2.32
N GLY A 25 17.92 -38.27 -3.15
CA GLY A 25 19.37 -38.11 -3.08
C GLY A 25 19.93 -38.31 -4.51
N ALA A 26 21.20 -37.94 -4.70
CA ALA A 26 22.08 -38.15 -5.88
C ALA A 26 21.92 -37.14 -7.06
N VAL A 27 22.93 -36.36 -7.50
CA VAL A 27 24.39 -36.51 -7.76
C VAL A 27 24.74 -36.95 -9.20
N SER A 28 25.70 -36.19 -9.76
CA SER A 28 26.57 -36.45 -10.94
C SER A 28 25.93 -36.30 -12.31
N GLY A 29 26.44 -35.43 -13.19
CA GLY A 29 27.74 -35.47 -13.90
C GLY A 29 27.38 -35.20 -15.38
N THR A 30 28.18 -34.66 -16.29
CA THR A 30 29.62 -34.57 -16.48
C THR A 30 29.86 -33.57 -17.63
N GLU A 31 31.03 -32.93 -17.57
CA GLU A 31 31.87 -32.50 -18.69
C GLU A 31 31.25 -32.20 -20.07
N ASN A 32 31.49 -30.98 -20.55
CA ASN A 32 32.21 -30.86 -21.81
C ASN A 32 33.21 -29.70 -21.77
N ARG A 33 34.47 -30.04 -22.06
CA ARG A 33 35.65 -29.17 -22.06
C ARG A 33 36.01 -28.81 -23.50
N ALA A 34 36.73 -27.68 -23.61
CA ALA A 34 37.62 -27.25 -24.70
C ALA A 34 36.98 -26.45 -25.86
N ARG A 35 37.58 -25.38 -26.40
CA ARG A 35 38.64 -24.39 -26.04
C ARG A 35 38.60 -23.32 -27.18
N PRO A 36 39.50 -22.31 -27.29
CA PRO A 36 39.13 -20.93 -27.59
C PRO A 36 39.73 -20.38 -28.91
N SER A 37 39.47 -19.11 -29.23
CA SER A 37 40.32 -18.15 -29.98
C SER A 37 39.42 -17.05 -30.54
N ALA A 38 39.80 -15.77 -30.68
CA ALA A 38 41.00 -15.02 -30.36
C ALA A 38 40.61 -13.53 -30.32
N ALA A 39 41.41 -12.73 -29.64
CA ALA A 39 41.34 -11.27 -29.64
C ALA A 39 41.85 -10.67 -30.97
N ALA A 40 41.27 -9.54 -31.38
CA ALA A 40 41.97 -8.51 -32.15
C ALA A 40 41.32 -7.14 -31.92
N THR A 41 42.08 -6.28 -31.25
CA THR A 41 41.88 -4.84 -31.06
C THR A 41 42.08 -4.08 -32.38
N GLN A 42 41.28 -3.05 -32.67
CA GLN A 42 41.81 -1.72 -32.99
C GLN A 42 40.74 -0.62 -33.02
N ALA A 43 41.11 0.48 -32.39
CA ALA A 43 40.42 1.75 -32.37
C ALA A 43 40.69 2.53 -33.67
N THR A 44 39.72 3.33 -34.12
CA THR A 44 40.01 4.50 -34.96
C THR A 44 38.99 5.59 -34.67
N SER A 45 39.47 6.67 -34.08
CA SER A 45 38.79 7.95 -33.87
C SER A 45 38.97 8.83 -35.11
N VAL A 46 37.90 9.36 -35.71
CA VAL A 46 37.92 10.62 -36.48
C VAL A 46 36.55 11.32 -36.41
N SER A 47 36.56 12.58 -36.00
CA SER A 47 35.60 13.67 -36.27
C SER A 47 36.45 14.95 -36.41
N PRO A 48 36.03 16.07 -37.06
CA PRO A 48 34.64 16.58 -37.15
C PRO A 48 34.24 17.39 -38.44
N ALA A 49 33.00 17.92 -38.40
CA ALA A 49 32.46 19.16 -39.04
C ALA A 49 31.97 19.07 -40.53
N PRO A 50 30.95 19.86 -40.96
CA PRO A 50 30.63 21.23 -40.53
C PRO A 50 29.15 21.59 -40.22
N SER A 51 29.02 22.69 -39.48
CA SER A 51 27.80 23.44 -39.15
C SER A 51 27.27 24.27 -40.32
N ALA A 52 25.94 24.40 -40.43
CA ALA A 52 25.21 25.53 -41.03
C ALA A 52 23.71 25.43 -40.64
N PRO A 53 22.87 26.47 -40.84
CA PRO A 53 22.77 27.68 -40.02
C PRO A 53 21.39 27.81 -39.34
N SER A 54 21.34 28.68 -38.32
CA SER A 54 20.12 29.06 -37.60
C SER A 54 19.12 29.82 -38.49
N THR A 55 17.87 29.37 -38.49
CA THR A 55 16.71 30.17 -38.90
C THR A 55 15.83 30.45 -37.68
N THR A 56 15.74 31.73 -37.35
CA THR A 56 14.80 32.34 -36.40
C THR A 56 13.39 32.31 -36.98
N THR A 57 12.42 31.81 -36.23
CA THR A 57 11.04 32.32 -36.25
C THR A 57 10.40 32.08 -34.88
N PRO A 58 9.74 33.08 -34.27
CA PRO A 58 9.19 32.98 -32.92
C PRO A 58 7.81 32.33 -32.98
N ASP A 59 7.58 31.30 -32.17
CA ASP A 59 6.22 30.84 -31.93
C ASP A 59 5.89 30.86 -30.44
N ALA A 60 4.98 31.76 -30.13
CA ALA A 60 4.34 31.89 -28.84
C ALA A 60 3.32 30.75 -28.71
N ALA A 61 3.75 29.64 -28.12
CA ALA A 61 2.83 28.59 -27.69
C ALA A 61 2.85 28.52 -26.16
N ALA A 62 1.82 29.17 -25.59
CA ALA A 62 1.15 28.84 -24.35
C ALA A 62 1.96 27.96 -23.37
N GLY A 63 2.66 28.63 -22.45
CA GLY A 63 2.94 28.06 -21.15
C GLY A 63 1.61 27.81 -20.44
N ALA A 64 0.99 26.65 -20.73
CA ALA A 64 0.05 26.03 -19.83
C ALA A 64 0.86 25.71 -18.58
N GLY A 65 0.86 26.66 -17.64
CA GLY A 65 1.35 26.42 -16.30
C GLY A 65 0.66 25.17 -15.82
N SER A 66 1.44 24.10 -15.62
CA SER A 66 1.07 23.06 -14.68
C SER A 66 0.49 23.79 -13.46
N PRO A 67 -0.69 23.43 -12.96
CA PRO A 67 -1.12 23.95 -11.68
C PRO A 67 -0.03 23.53 -10.70
N GLY A 68 0.77 24.52 -10.31
CA GLY A 68 1.88 24.31 -9.39
C GLY A 68 1.29 23.61 -8.19
N ALA A 69 1.96 22.54 -7.76
CA ALA A 69 1.74 21.93 -6.46
C ALA A 69 1.41 23.05 -5.47
N ALA A 70 0.21 22.99 -4.89
CA ALA A 70 -0.21 23.97 -3.90
C ALA A 70 0.93 24.06 -2.88
N ARG A 71 1.58 25.23 -2.79
CA ARG A 71 2.49 25.51 -1.68
C ARG A 71 1.62 25.39 -0.43
N GLU A 72 1.76 24.29 0.27
CA GLU A 72 1.03 23.98 1.50
C GLU A 72 1.29 25.11 2.48
N ALA A 73 0.26 25.89 2.79
CA ALA A 73 0.22 26.64 4.02
C ALA A 73 -0.17 25.63 5.11
N PRO A 74 0.70 25.29 6.07
CA PRO A 74 0.36 24.41 7.19
C PRO A 74 -0.80 24.92 8.05
N ASP A 75 -1.25 26.16 7.83
CA ASP A 75 -2.34 26.86 8.53
C ASP A 75 -3.67 26.88 7.74
N ASP A 76 -3.91 25.93 6.84
CA ASP A 76 -5.20 25.82 6.17
C ASP A 76 -6.29 25.35 7.16
N PRO A 77 -7.35 26.14 7.42
CA PRO A 77 -8.39 25.78 8.39
C PRO A 77 -9.10 24.47 8.06
N ARG A 78 -9.14 24.07 6.79
CA ARG A 78 -9.73 22.80 6.36
C ARG A 78 -8.92 21.61 6.86
N ILE A 79 -7.61 21.74 6.99
CA ILE A 79 -6.74 20.69 7.52
C ILE A 79 -7.00 20.51 9.02
N GLU A 80 -7.20 21.59 9.76
CA GLU A 80 -7.57 21.52 11.18
C GLU A 80 -8.94 20.87 11.39
N GLU A 81 -9.92 21.20 10.56
CA GLU A 81 -11.22 20.53 10.56
C GLU A 81 -11.09 19.02 10.31
N ILE A 82 -10.31 18.62 9.31
CA ILE A 82 -10.04 17.21 9.01
C ILE A 82 -9.33 16.53 10.19
N ARG A 83 -8.32 17.16 10.80
CA ARG A 83 -7.59 16.62 11.97
C ARG A 83 -8.54 16.42 13.15
N LYS A 84 -9.42 17.38 13.41
CA LYS A 84 -10.45 17.28 14.46
C LYS A 84 -11.42 16.13 14.18
N LYS A 85 -11.92 16.00 12.94
CA LYS A 85 -12.81 14.92 12.54
C LYS A 85 -12.15 13.55 12.62
N TYR A 86 -10.92 13.44 12.16
CA TYR A 86 -10.10 12.25 12.31
C TYR A 86 -9.95 11.84 13.79
N ALA A 87 -9.64 12.78 14.68
CA ALA A 87 -9.52 12.52 16.11
C ALA A 87 -10.85 12.07 16.74
N GLU A 88 -11.97 12.70 16.34
CA GLU A 88 -13.32 12.32 16.76
C GLU A 88 -13.63 10.86 16.37
N ILE A 89 -13.41 10.50 15.10
CA ILE A 89 -13.66 9.14 14.60
C ILE A 89 -12.77 8.12 15.31
N GLN A 90 -11.50 8.44 15.56
CA GLN A 90 -10.59 7.53 16.27
C GLN A 90 -10.97 7.31 17.73
N ALA A 91 -11.51 8.34 18.39
CA ALA A 91 -11.94 8.24 19.77
C ALA A 91 -13.30 7.53 19.94
N ASP A 92 -14.05 7.31 18.85
CA ASP A 92 -15.37 6.69 18.90
C ASP A 92 -15.28 5.19 19.18
N LYS A 93 -15.67 4.81 20.41
CA LYS A 93 -15.72 3.41 20.86
C LYS A 93 -17.01 2.67 20.46
N GLY A 94 -17.98 3.37 19.86
CA GLY A 94 -19.28 2.83 19.49
C GLY A 94 -19.34 2.22 18.08
N LEU A 95 -18.21 2.14 17.36
CA LEU A 95 -18.16 1.62 16.01
C LEU A 95 -18.31 0.10 16.00
N LYS A 96 -19.23 -0.42 15.19
CA LYS A 96 -19.35 -1.84 14.90
C LYS A 96 -18.33 -2.23 13.83
N THR A 97 -17.57 -3.27 14.08
CA THR A 97 -16.56 -3.75 13.13
C THR A 97 -17.08 -4.94 12.32
N SER A 98 -16.85 -4.92 11.01
CA SER A 98 -17.02 -6.06 10.12
C SER A 98 -15.72 -6.34 9.37
N GLU A 99 -15.35 -7.61 9.20
CA GLU A 99 -14.13 -8.01 8.50
C GLU A 99 -14.46 -8.80 7.23
N LEU A 100 -13.69 -8.56 6.18
CA LEU A 100 -13.73 -9.31 4.92
C LEU A 100 -12.30 -9.67 4.53
N ARG A 101 -12.10 -10.91 4.08
CA ARG A 101 -10.81 -11.36 3.56
C ARG A 101 -10.97 -11.81 2.12
N MET A 102 -9.94 -11.60 1.34
CA MET A 102 -9.87 -12.04 -0.04
C MET A 102 -8.46 -12.49 -0.38
N ALA A 103 -8.37 -13.51 -1.23
CA ALA A 103 -7.12 -13.97 -1.81
C ALA A 103 -7.08 -13.59 -3.30
N CYS A 104 -5.88 -13.25 -3.78
CA CYS A 104 -5.61 -13.16 -5.20
C CYS A 104 -5.43 -14.57 -5.79
N PRO A 105 -5.68 -14.77 -7.10
CA PRO A 105 -5.37 -16.01 -7.78
C PRO A 105 -3.89 -16.37 -7.68
N ALA A 106 -3.55 -17.65 -7.86
CA ALA A 106 -2.16 -18.13 -7.96
C ALA A 106 -1.22 -17.68 -6.82
N ASP A 107 -1.77 -17.49 -5.61
CA ASP A 107 -1.05 -17.02 -4.43
C ASP A 107 -0.32 -15.67 -4.61
N GLU A 108 -0.78 -14.83 -5.54
CA GLU A 108 -0.18 -13.51 -5.85
C GLU A 108 -0.33 -12.49 -4.71
N GLY A 109 -1.10 -12.83 -3.69
CA GLY A 109 -1.31 -11.99 -2.52
C GLY A 109 -2.67 -12.19 -1.87
N ARG A 110 -2.95 -11.37 -0.88
CA ARG A 110 -4.25 -11.32 -0.19
C ARG A 110 -4.53 -9.91 0.29
N ALA A 111 -5.81 -9.64 0.52
CA ALA A 111 -6.23 -8.41 1.17
C ALA A 111 -7.21 -8.69 2.31
N GLU A 112 -7.08 -7.90 3.37
CA GLU A 112 -7.96 -7.92 4.53
C GLU A 112 -8.59 -6.54 4.69
N ILE A 113 -9.92 -6.49 4.78
CA ILE A 113 -10.68 -5.26 4.95
C ILE A 113 -11.36 -5.31 6.30
N ARG A 114 -11.27 -4.23 7.07
CA ARG A 114 -12.11 -4.01 8.25
C ARG A 114 -12.88 -2.71 8.06
N LEU A 115 -14.20 -2.78 8.18
CA LEU A 115 -15.06 -1.60 8.18
C LEU A 115 -15.55 -1.35 9.59
N HIS A 116 -15.46 -0.09 10.02
CA HIS A 116 -15.93 0.39 11.31
C HIS A 116 -17.09 1.34 11.07
N GLN A 117 -18.28 0.93 11.51
CA GLN A 117 -19.55 1.52 11.12
C GLN A 117 -20.34 2.02 12.33
N LYS A 118 -21.07 3.11 12.14
CA LYS A 118 -22.06 3.64 13.08
C LYS A 118 -23.33 3.98 12.31
N ASN A 119 -24.48 3.52 12.80
CA ASN A 119 -25.77 3.76 12.15
C ASN A 119 -25.78 3.36 10.66
N ASN A 120 -25.14 2.22 10.31
CA ASN A 120 -24.96 1.72 8.94
C ASN A 120 -24.15 2.63 7.99
N ALA A 121 -23.49 3.66 8.51
CA ALA A 121 -22.50 4.45 7.78
C ALA A 121 -21.08 4.04 8.20
N VAL A 122 -20.18 3.87 7.24
CA VAL A 122 -18.76 3.61 7.51
C VAL A 122 -18.09 4.92 7.89
N SER A 123 -17.48 4.98 9.07
CA SER A 123 -16.69 6.14 9.54
C SER A 123 -15.19 5.89 9.38
N LYS A 124 -14.75 4.64 9.50
CA LYS A 124 -13.36 4.23 9.30
C LYS A 124 -13.32 2.91 8.54
N ALA A 125 -12.34 2.76 7.65
CA ALA A 125 -12.02 1.49 7.04
C ALA A 125 -10.52 1.22 7.09
N GLU A 126 -10.14 -0.03 7.23
CA GLU A 126 -8.76 -0.51 7.14
C GLU A 126 -8.67 -1.47 5.95
N LEU A 127 -7.65 -1.31 5.13
CA LEU A 127 -7.29 -2.24 4.07
C LEU A 127 -5.84 -2.64 4.28
N LYS A 128 -5.61 -3.93 4.55
CA LYS A 128 -4.29 -4.52 4.52
C LYS A 128 -4.11 -5.20 3.18
N ASP A 129 -3.17 -4.71 2.38
CA ASP A 129 -2.80 -5.22 1.07
C ASP A 129 -1.46 -5.96 1.19
N ILE A 130 -1.45 -7.27 0.93
CA ILE A 130 -0.29 -8.13 1.14
C ILE A 130 0.02 -8.84 -0.17
N ALA A 131 0.92 -8.27 -0.96
CA ALA A 131 1.43 -8.92 -2.17
C ALA A 131 2.27 -10.17 -1.82
N ALA A 132 2.39 -11.09 -2.78
CA ALA A 132 3.26 -12.26 -2.64
C ALA A 132 4.71 -11.87 -2.33
N GLY A 133 5.27 -12.43 -1.26
CA GLY A 133 6.66 -12.16 -0.84
C GLY A 133 6.90 -10.78 -0.22
N ASP A 134 5.85 -9.98 0.00
CA ASP A 134 5.91 -8.66 0.63
C ASP A 134 5.22 -8.69 2.02
N ALA A 135 5.72 -7.87 2.94
CA ALA A 135 5.04 -7.60 4.21
C ALA A 135 3.75 -6.79 3.99
N GLY A 136 3.67 -6.02 2.90
CA GLY A 136 2.47 -5.35 2.41
C GLY A 136 2.34 -3.87 2.79
N SER A 137 1.14 -3.34 2.68
CA SER A 137 0.78 -1.98 3.08
C SER A 137 -0.54 -1.98 3.82
N THR A 138 -0.62 -1.19 4.88
CA THR A 138 -1.86 -0.93 5.60
C THR A 138 -2.38 0.45 5.23
N TYR A 139 -3.59 0.51 4.72
CA TYR A 139 -4.32 1.74 4.49
C TYR A 139 -5.37 1.90 5.58
N GLN A 140 -5.52 3.11 6.11
CA GLN A 140 -6.64 3.50 6.95
C GLN A 140 -7.34 4.68 6.31
N PHE A 141 -8.64 4.54 6.09
CA PHE A 141 -9.50 5.54 5.45
C PHE A 141 -10.49 6.07 6.48
N TYR A 142 -10.70 7.37 6.50
CA TYR A 142 -11.61 8.06 7.40
C TYR A 142 -12.61 8.84 6.59
N TYR A 143 -13.88 8.65 6.91
CA TYR A 143 -15.00 9.18 6.16
C TYR A 143 -15.84 10.11 7.03
N ASP A 144 -16.27 11.23 6.45
CA ASP A 144 -17.31 12.09 6.98
C ASP A 144 -18.47 12.12 5.98
N ASN A 145 -19.66 11.73 6.44
CA ASN A 145 -20.86 11.61 5.59
C ASN A 145 -20.63 10.84 4.28
N GLY A 146 -19.84 9.76 4.33
CA GLY A 146 -19.51 8.92 3.18
C GLY A 146 -18.45 9.50 2.24
N GLN A 147 -17.92 10.69 2.51
CA GLN A 147 -16.81 11.28 1.77
C GLN A 147 -15.49 11.00 2.46
N LEU A 148 -14.46 10.61 1.71
CA LEU A 148 -13.10 10.48 2.22
C LEU A 148 -12.57 11.86 2.64
N ILE A 149 -12.15 11.97 3.90
CA ILE A 149 -11.54 13.21 4.45
C ILE A 149 -10.05 13.01 4.77
N PHE A 150 -9.65 11.79 5.10
CA PHE A 150 -8.27 11.48 5.45
C PHE A 150 -7.92 10.03 5.11
N ALA A 151 -6.72 9.82 4.59
CA ALA A 151 -6.15 8.49 4.41
C ALA A 151 -4.72 8.42 4.97
N LEU A 152 -4.43 7.32 5.64
CA LEU A 152 -3.11 6.94 6.11
C LEU A 152 -2.66 5.71 5.33
N ASN A 153 -1.43 5.71 4.84
CA ASN A 153 -0.79 4.53 4.24
C ASN A 153 0.51 4.26 4.98
N ASP A 154 0.52 3.19 5.75
CA ASP A 154 1.69 2.64 6.41
C ASP A 154 2.22 1.51 5.52
N ALA A 155 3.31 1.78 4.81
CA ALA A 155 4.03 0.70 4.13
C ALA A 155 4.77 -0.10 5.20
N MET A 156 4.59 -1.42 5.20
CA MET A 156 5.18 -2.30 6.19
C MET A 156 6.70 -2.18 6.19
N PRO A 157 7.37 -2.53 7.30
CA PRO A 157 8.83 -2.45 7.38
C PRO A 157 9.50 -3.24 6.26
N PHE A 158 10.45 -2.59 5.59
CA PHE A 158 11.34 -3.22 4.60
C PHE A 158 12.78 -3.17 5.11
N GLY A 159 13.59 -4.18 4.79
CA GLY A 159 14.98 -4.29 5.24
C GLY A 159 15.16 -5.37 6.30
N ASP A 160 16.37 -5.46 6.85
CA ASP A 160 16.69 -6.41 7.92
C ASP A 160 16.39 -5.82 9.32
N VAL A 161 16.53 -6.66 10.35
CA VAL A 161 16.24 -6.28 11.75
C VAL A 161 17.12 -5.15 12.27
N THR A 162 18.28 -4.89 11.67
CA THR A 162 19.21 -3.83 12.07
C THR A 162 19.01 -2.52 11.29
N ALA A 163 18.47 -2.61 10.07
CA ALA A 163 18.21 -1.49 9.18
C ALA A 163 16.80 -1.60 8.57
N THR A 164 15.80 -1.54 9.45
CA THR A 164 14.39 -1.55 9.07
C THR A 164 13.95 -0.14 8.66
N ARG A 165 13.33 -0.02 7.49
CA ARG A 165 12.75 1.22 6.98
C ARG A 165 11.24 1.21 7.10
N LEU A 166 10.67 2.28 7.68
CA LEU A 166 9.24 2.55 7.68
C LEU A 166 8.91 3.79 6.87
N LEU A 167 7.80 3.72 6.14
CA LEU A 167 7.25 4.81 5.36
C LEU A 167 5.77 4.98 5.68
N GLN A 168 5.42 6.15 6.20
CA GLN A 168 4.03 6.54 6.45
C GLN A 168 3.68 7.73 5.56
N ARG A 169 2.59 7.60 4.79
CA ARG A 169 2.04 8.67 3.97
C ARG A 169 0.67 9.07 4.49
N ARG A 170 0.37 10.36 4.45
CA ARG A 170 -0.88 10.96 4.91
C ARG A 170 -1.46 11.78 3.79
N TYR A 171 -2.75 11.63 3.54
CA TYR A 171 -3.47 12.32 2.49
C TYR A 171 -4.70 12.97 3.10
N TYR A 172 -4.82 14.28 2.96
CA TYR A 172 -5.94 15.07 3.45
C TYR A 172 -6.81 15.45 2.25
N TYR A 173 -8.11 15.19 2.36
CA TYR A 173 -9.06 15.40 1.29
C TYR A 173 -10.13 16.40 1.72
N HIS A 174 -10.50 17.28 0.81
CA HIS A 174 -11.63 18.18 0.98
C HIS A 174 -12.46 18.17 -0.30
N GLN A 175 -13.76 17.90 -0.17
CA GLN A 175 -14.70 17.83 -1.30
C GLN A 175 -14.21 16.91 -2.44
N GLY A 176 -13.62 15.77 -2.07
CA GLY A 176 -13.13 14.78 -3.03
C GLY A 176 -11.82 15.13 -3.75
N SER A 177 -11.12 16.18 -3.35
CA SER A 177 -9.79 16.53 -3.87
C SER A 177 -8.73 16.51 -2.78
N PRO A 178 -7.50 16.02 -3.04
CA PRO A 178 -6.41 16.11 -2.08
C PRO A 178 -5.98 17.57 -1.91
N ILE A 179 -5.83 18.01 -0.66
CA ILE A 179 -5.43 19.38 -0.31
C ILE A 179 -4.10 19.45 0.46
N LEU A 180 -3.65 18.34 1.04
CA LEU A 180 -2.36 18.22 1.71
C LEU A 180 -1.89 16.76 1.61
N CYS A 181 -0.63 16.54 1.31
CA CYS A 181 -0.03 15.21 1.34
C CYS A 181 1.31 15.28 2.07
N THR A 182 1.47 14.46 3.10
CA THR A 182 2.70 14.44 3.88
C THR A 182 3.26 13.04 4.01
N ARG A 183 4.55 12.97 4.29
CA ARG A 183 5.31 11.73 4.45
C ARG A 183 6.13 11.77 5.73
N LYS A 184 6.26 10.62 6.38
CA LYS A 184 7.35 10.31 7.32
C LYS A 184 8.13 9.12 6.79
N SER A 185 9.45 9.19 6.81
CA SER A 185 10.33 8.08 6.48
C SER A 185 11.40 7.98 7.56
N VAL A 186 11.60 6.79 8.08
CA VAL A 186 12.66 6.52 9.07
C VAL A 186 13.34 5.20 8.75
N GLU A 187 14.56 5.07 9.22
CA GLU A 187 15.36 3.87 9.13
C GLU A 187 16.05 3.64 10.48
N GLY A 188 16.05 2.40 10.95
CA GLY A 188 16.71 2.03 12.20
C GLY A 188 16.40 0.59 12.63
N PRO A 189 16.79 0.21 13.85
CA PRO A 189 16.52 -1.13 14.38
C PRO A 189 15.01 -1.42 14.41
N GLY A 190 14.63 -2.65 14.06
CA GLY A 190 13.22 -3.05 13.92
C GLY A 190 12.38 -2.89 15.19
N ASP A 191 13.00 -2.97 16.37
CA ASP A 191 12.35 -2.75 17.67
C ASP A 191 12.17 -1.26 18.03
N GLN A 192 12.85 -0.36 17.32
CA GLN A 192 12.84 1.09 17.58
C GLN A 192 12.21 1.91 16.44
N VAL A 193 12.09 1.34 15.26
CA VAL A 193 11.68 2.05 14.04
C VAL A 193 10.31 2.71 14.16
N GLU A 194 9.35 2.11 14.88
CA GLU A 194 8.04 2.74 15.13
C GLU A 194 8.17 3.99 16.01
N SER A 195 8.97 3.91 17.09
CA SER A 195 9.25 5.06 17.96
C SER A 195 9.95 6.19 17.20
N LEU A 196 10.88 5.84 16.29
CA LEU A 196 11.51 6.78 15.39
C LEU A 196 10.48 7.43 14.46
N LEU A 197 9.56 6.66 13.87
CA LEU A 197 8.50 7.16 12.98
C LEU A 197 7.56 8.14 13.71
N HIS A 198 7.23 7.86 14.98
CA HIS A 198 6.42 8.76 15.79
C HIS A 198 7.09 10.12 16.00
N LYS A 199 8.41 10.14 16.23
CA LYS A 199 9.21 11.35 16.45
C LYS A 199 9.60 12.07 15.16
N ALA A 200 9.59 11.39 14.02
CA ALA A 200 9.95 11.98 12.75
C ALA A 200 9.00 13.12 12.36
N PRO A 201 9.51 14.21 11.77
CA PRO A 201 8.67 15.30 11.26
C PRO A 201 7.83 14.82 10.08
N ASN A 202 6.69 15.48 9.85
CA ASN A 202 5.96 15.33 8.59
C ASN A 202 6.64 16.20 7.53
N GLU A 203 7.05 15.61 6.43
CA GLU A 203 7.57 16.30 5.26
C GLU A 203 6.47 16.46 4.20
N PRO A 204 6.46 17.56 3.43
CA PRO A 204 5.62 17.66 2.24
C PRO A 204 5.87 16.49 1.28
N HIS A 205 4.80 15.99 0.67
CA HIS A 205 4.83 14.90 -0.28
C HIS A 205 3.98 15.23 -1.50
N ASP A 206 4.38 14.71 -2.65
CA ASP A 206 3.58 14.86 -3.88
C ASP A 206 2.25 14.09 -3.74
N CYS A 207 1.15 14.76 -4.10
CA CYS A 207 -0.19 14.19 -4.08
C CYS A 207 -0.53 13.35 -5.32
N SER A 208 0.38 13.10 -6.25
CA SER A 208 0.14 12.29 -7.45
C SER A 208 -0.40 10.87 -7.16
N PHE A 209 -0.11 10.30 -5.99
CA PHE A 209 -0.67 9.00 -5.56
C PHE A 209 -2.08 9.09 -4.95
N ALA A 210 -2.52 10.28 -4.54
CA ALA A 210 -3.80 10.47 -3.86
C ALA A 210 -5.03 10.00 -4.66
N PRO A 211 -5.11 10.14 -6.01
CA PRO A 211 -6.21 9.59 -6.79
C PRO A 211 -6.31 8.06 -6.70
N LYS A 212 -5.17 7.36 -6.67
CA LYS A 212 -5.15 5.89 -6.49
C LYS A 212 -5.69 5.52 -5.10
N VAL A 213 -5.24 6.24 -4.06
CA VAL A 213 -5.69 6.03 -2.67
C VAL A 213 -7.19 6.32 -2.52
N GLN A 214 -7.69 7.39 -3.14
CA GLN A 214 -9.11 7.72 -3.15
C GLN A 214 -9.94 6.67 -3.87
N ARG A 215 -9.46 6.12 -4.99
CA ARG A 215 -10.12 5.01 -5.69
C ARG A 215 -10.20 3.77 -4.80
N LEU A 216 -9.11 3.41 -4.12
CA LEU A 216 -9.10 2.30 -3.16
C LEU A 216 -10.12 2.53 -2.03
N ALA A 217 -10.14 3.73 -1.45
CA ALA A 217 -11.10 4.10 -0.41
C ALA A 217 -12.55 3.91 -0.88
N SER A 218 -12.90 4.43 -2.05
CA SER A 218 -14.25 4.31 -2.62
C SER A 218 -14.69 2.87 -2.86
N VAL A 219 -13.76 1.97 -3.22
CA VAL A 219 -14.04 0.55 -3.38
C VAL A 219 -14.19 -0.14 -2.03
N VAL A 220 -13.26 0.12 -1.10
CA VAL A 220 -13.28 -0.43 0.26
C VAL A 220 -14.54 -0.02 1.01
N LEU A 221 -15.03 1.21 0.82
CA LEU A 221 -16.27 1.72 1.41
C LEU A 221 -17.49 0.85 1.09
N LYS A 222 -17.52 0.23 -0.10
CA LYS A 222 -18.61 -0.67 -0.54
C LYS A 222 -18.51 -2.08 0.08
N GLY A 223 -17.39 -2.40 0.74
CA GLY A 223 -17.16 -3.69 1.39
C GLY A 223 -17.34 -4.89 0.45
N ALA A 224 -18.07 -5.91 0.92
CA ALA A 224 -18.27 -7.15 0.19
C ALA A 224 -18.85 -6.97 -1.22
N ALA A 225 -19.67 -5.94 -1.44
CA ALA A 225 -20.30 -5.67 -2.73
C ALA A 225 -19.30 -5.28 -3.85
N ALA A 226 -18.07 -4.88 -3.49
CA ALA A 226 -17.06 -4.47 -4.46
C ALA A 226 -15.81 -5.34 -4.46
N THR A 227 -15.91 -6.58 -3.95
CA THR A 227 -14.79 -7.52 -3.87
C THR A 227 -14.12 -7.74 -5.24
N ASP A 228 -14.88 -7.88 -6.31
CA ASP A 228 -14.32 -8.07 -7.66
C ASP A 228 -13.63 -6.81 -8.21
N GLU A 229 -14.13 -5.62 -7.86
CA GLU A 229 -13.49 -4.36 -8.21
C GLU A 229 -12.16 -4.22 -7.45
N LEU A 230 -12.14 -4.60 -6.17
CA LEU A 230 -10.93 -4.58 -5.35
C LEU A 230 -9.88 -5.58 -5.85
N LYS A 231 -10.29 -6.80 -6.25
CA LYS A 231 -9.40 -7.79 -6.89
C LYS A 231 -8.68 -7.20 -8.10
N LYS A 232 -9.38 -6.45 -8.96
CA LYS A 232 -8.78 -5.81 -10.14
C LYS A 232 -7.78 -4.72 -9.79
N LEU A 233 -7.87 -4.13 -8.59
CA LEU A 233 -6.96 -3.07 -8.13
C LEU A 233 -5.72 -3.61 -7.42
N LEU A 234 -5.84 -4.75 -6.72
CA LEU A 234 -4.79 -5.27 -5.86
C LEU A 234 -4.05 -6.47 -6.45
N CYS A 235 -4.75 -7.33 -7.21
CA CYS A 235 -4.13 -8.52 -7.78
C CYS A 235 -3.48 -8.15 -9.13
N PRO A 236 -2.20 -8.51 -9.35
CA PRO A 236 -1.57 -8.43 -10.66
C PRO A 236 -2.44 -9.13 -11.70
N GLN A 237 -2.55 -8.59 -12.91
CA GLN A 237 -3.03 -9.41 -14.03
C GLN A 237 -1.83 -10.12 -14.63
N PRO A 238 -1.91 -11.43 -14.90
CA PRO A 238 -0.86 -12.09 -15.67
C PRO A 238 -0.72 -11.36 -17.00
N PRO A 239 0.51 -11.12 -17.47
CA PRO A 239 0.74 -10.58 -18.81
C PRO A 239 0.03 -11.51 -19.81
N ARG A 240 -0.76 -10.91 -20.71
CA ARG A 240 -1.45 -11.63 -21.79
C ARG A 240 -0.49 -12.04 -22.88
#